data_AF-A0A916MIL3-F1
#
_entry.id   AF-A0A916MIL3-F1
#
_cell.length_a   1.000
_cell.length_b   1.000
_cell.length_c   1.000
_cell.angle_alpha   90.00
_cell.angle_beta   90.00
_cell.angle_gamma   90.00
#
_symmetry.space_group_name_H-M   'P 1'
#
loop_
_entity.id
_entity.type
_entity.pdbx_description
1 polymer ?
#
loop_
_entity_poly.entity_id
_entity_poly.type
_entity_poly.pdbx_seq_one_letter_code
_entity_poly.pdbx_strand_id
1 'polypeptide(L)'
;MSWPVTIYYCTACDFRQGDAGTWGRREYVLGSGVHIPVRWCVGWCESCNGIAAIEDLSHESRIQEYREAQRELHSFARRSWRQRLFGLSKWEKSLRLRYEENMEDAIDALEMLAARKSPPRCLQCLSTQVHVPVKRALSPDEIPDSPCVYSVKDEAPEKPELDHKEKSEQYVLHHPGCGGEILARMDMNGLRLALRPSVTRFTPEGVLIDKEYVRGYSAPNREHRDALSASNRQYRTLALDRVVNDEMAGSILDIPAFLRKQAD
;
A
#
# COMPACT_ATOMS: atom_id res chain seq x y z
N MET A 1 7.95 -21.21 -6.76
CA MET A 1 8.97 -20.60 -5.89
C MET A 1 8.41 -20.55 -4.47
N SER A 2 9.11 -21.12 -3.50
CA SER A 2 8.70 -21.14 -2.08
C SER A 2 9.46 -20.05 -1.33
N TRP A 3 8.75 -19.19 -0.60
CA TRP A 3 9.34 -18.03 0.09
C TRP A 3 9.82 -18.42 1.50
N PRO A 4 10.97 -17.89 1.97
CA PRO A 4 11.39 -18.05 3.35
C PRO A 4 10.34 -17.40 4.27
N VAL A 5 10.08 -18.02 5.41
CA VAL A 5 9.13 -17.50 6.39
C VAL A 5 9.83 -16.47 7.26
N THR A 6 9.20 -15.29 7.40
CA THR A 6 9.57 -14.35 8.46
C THR A 6 9.05 -14.91 9.78
N ILE A 7 9.93 -15.03 10.76
CA ILE A 7 9.59 -15.44 12.13
C ILE A 7 9.70 -14.22 13.02
N TYR A 8 8.63 -13.95 13.76
CA TYR A 8 8.56 -12.94 14.79
C TYR A 8 8.82 -13.56 16.15
N TYR A 9 9.58 -12.88 17.00
CA TYR A 9 9.84 -13.28 18.37
C TYR A 9 9.84 -12.06 19.30
N CYS A 10 9.51 -12.28 20.58
CA CYS A 10 9.56 -11.24 21.60
C CYS A 10 10.92 -11.27 22.33
N THR A 11 11.44 -10.10 22.70
CA THR A 11 12.68 -10.00 23.49
C THR A 11 12.50 -10.31 24.98
N ALA A 12 11.25 -10.34 25.49
CA ALA A 12 10.97 -10.48 26.92
C ALA A 12 10.20 -11.76 27.31
N CYS A 13 9.71 -12.55 26.36
CA CYS A 13 9.03 -13.82 26.62
C CYS A 13 9.24 -14.81 25.47
N ASP A 14 8.81 -16.06 25.65
CA ASP A 14 8.97 -17.14 24.66
C ASP A 14 7.99 -17.05 23.47
N PHE A 15 7.38 -15.89 23.22
CA PHE A 15 6.50 -15.70 22.08
C PHE A 15 7.27 -15.88 20.76
N ARG A 16 6.71 -16.72 19.87
CA ARG A 16 7.23 -16.95 18.52
C ARG A 16 6.09 -17.23 17.55
N GLN A 17 6.07 -16.55 16.40
CA GLN A 17 5.06 -16.76 15.37
C GLN A 17 5.65 -16.63 13.96
N GLY A 18 5.25 -17.51 13.05
CA GLY A 18 5.59 -17.40 11.63
C GLY A 18 4.60 -16.52 10.87
N ASP A 19 5.09 -15.84 9.84
CA ASP A 19 4.33 -14.92 9.01
C ASP A 19 3.41 -15.62 7.99
N ALA A 20 2.49 -16.49 8.42
CA ALA A 20 1.62 -17.19 7.47
C ALA A 20 0.41 -16.36 7.00
N GLY A 21 0.02 -15.33 7.76
CA GLY A 21 -1.24 -14.61 7.61
C GLY A 21 -1.18 -13.26 6.88
N THR A 22 0.01 -12.69 6.66
CA THR A 22 0.13 -11.35 6.05
C THR A 22 0.12 -11.37 4.52
N TRP A 23 0.19 -12.53 3.90
CA TRP A 23 0.25 -12.67 2.45
C TRP A 23 -1.11 -12.51 1.76
N GLY A 24 -1.06 -12.19 0.47
CA GLY A 24 -2.23 -11.99 -0.38
C GLY A 24 -2.41 -10.53 -0.76
N ARG A 25 -3.15 -10.31 -1.84
CA ARG A 25 -3.57 -8.96 -2.24
C ARG A 25 -4.83 -8.60 -1.47
N ARG A 26 -4.93 -7.34 -1.08
CA ARG A 26 -6.06 -6.78 -0.36
C ARG A 26 -6.49 -5.52 -1.06
N GLU A 27 -7.79 -5.35 -1.27
CA GLU A 27 -8.36 -4.25 -2.03
C GLU A 27 -9.57 -3.68 -1.29
N TYR A 28 -9.73 -2.36 -1.29
CA TYR A 28 -11.03 -1.74 -1.01
C TYR A 28 -11.81 -1.62 -2.31
N VAL A 29 -13.11 -1.87 -2.26
CA VAL A 29 -14.04 -1.67 -3.37
C VAL A 29 -14.89 -0.45 -3.04
N LEU A 30 -14.73 0.63 -3.80
CA LEU A 30 -15.46 1.87 -3.63
C LEU A 30 -16.90 1.75 -4.14
N GLY A 31 -17.77 2.68 -3.74
CA GLY A 31 -19.16 2.72 -4.21
C GLY A 31 -19.30 2.89 -5.74
N SER A 32 -18.28 3.42 -6.40
CA SER A 32 -18.17 3.51 -7.87
C SER A 32 -17.85 2.18 -8.54
N GLY A 33 -17.44 1.16 -7.77
CA GLY A 33 -16.89 -0.10 -8.28
C GLY A 33 -15.37 -0.09 -8.45
N VAL A 34 -14.69 1.05 -8.25
CA VAL A 34 -13.22 1.13 -8.32
C VAL A 34 -12.57 0.32 -7.20
N HIS A 35 -11.51 -0.42 -7.54
CA HIS A 35 -10.71 -1.21 -6.62
C HIS A 35 -9.40 -0.49 -6.30
N ILE A 36 -9.17 -0.15 -5.03
CA ILE A 36 -7.90 0.45 -4.58
C ILE A 36 -7.13 -0.53 -3.69
N PRO A 37 -5.79 -0.64 -3.81
CA PRO A 37 -5.02 -1.54 -2.96
C PRO A 37 -5.11 -1.12 -1.49
N VAL A 38 -5.28 -2.07 -0.56
CA VAL A 38 -5.22 -1.80 0.88
C VAL A 38 -3.75 -1.68 1.30
N ARG A 39 -3.39 -0.56 1.92
CA ARG A 39 -2.12 -0.44 2.64
C ARG A 39 -2.26 -1.11 4.00
N TRP A 40 -1.22 -1.81 4.40
CA TRP A 40 -1.20 -2.56 5.64
C TRP A 40 0.22 -2.56 6.21
N CYS A 41 0.29 -2.69 7.52
CA CYS A 41 1.52 -2.89 8.26
C CYS A 41 1.42 -4.16 9.10
N VAL A 42 2.58 -4.66 9.53
CA VAL A 42 2.65 -5.74 10.50
C VAL A 42 2.39 -5.16 11.88
N GLY A 43 1.47 -5.71 12.65
CA GLY A 43 1.32 -5.35 14.06
C GLY A 43 0.64 -6.45 14.86
N TRP A 44 0.18 -6.13 16.07
CA TRP A 44 -0.44 -7.10 16.98
C TRP A 44 -1.97 -7.02 16.93
N CYS A 45 -2.65 -8.16 16.87
CA CYS A 45 -4.09 -8.24 17.02
C CYS A 45 -4.43 -9.01 18.30
N GLU A 46 -5.23 -8.41 19.18
CA GLU A 46 -5.63 -9.05 20.45
C GLU A 46 -6.52 -10.27 20.21
N SER A 47 -7.47 -10.16 19.29
CA SER A 47 -8.38 -11.27 18.98
C SER A 47 -7.68 -12.46 18.31
N CYS A 48 -6.64 -12.22 17.51
CA CYS A 48 -5.78 -13.29 16.99
C CYS A 48 -4.73 -13.76 17.99
N ASN A 49 -4.52 -13.01 19.08
CA ASN A 49 -3.44 -13.17 20.04
C ASN A 49 -2.06 -13.34 19.38
N GLY A 50 -1.74 -12.45 18.45
CA GLY A 50 -0.51 -12.58 17.68
C GLY A 50 -0.31 -11.50 16.62
N ILE A 51 0.76 -11.70 15.86
CA ILE A 51 1.14 -10.85 14.73
C ILE A 51 0.17 -11.05 13.57
N ALA A 52 -0.28 -9.95 12.99
CA ALA A 52 -1.21 -9.95 11.86
C ALA A 52 -0.93 -8.76 10.92
N ALA A 53 -1.46 -8.85 9.70
CA ALA A 53 -1.58 -7.69 8.82
C ALA A 53 -2.72 -6.80 9.34
N ILE A 54 -2.42 -5.53 9.59
CA ILE A 54 -3.36 -4.52 10.07
C ILE A 54 -3.46 -3.42 9.03
N GLU A 55 -4.67 -2.91 8.81
CA GLU A 55 -4.89 -1.75 7.94
C GLU A 55 -3.99 -0.57 8.35
N ASP A 56 -3.29 -0.01 7.37
CA ASP A 56 -2.59 1.26 7.53
C ASP A 56 -3.48 2.37 6.95
N LEU A 57 -4.04 3.18 7.84
CA LEU A 57 -4.90 4.32 7.49
C LEU A 57 -4.13 5.65 7.50
N SER A 58 -2.79 5.62 7.50
CA SER A 58 -1.97 6.82 7.39
C SER A 58 -2.14 7.48 6.01
N HIS A 59 -2.31 8.80 6.02
CA HIS A 59 -2.36 9.60 4.79
C HIS A 59 -0.97 9.81 4.19
N GLU A 60 0.08 9.75 5.01
CA GLU A 60 1.44 10.12 4.63
C GLU A 60 1.96 9.26 3.46
N SER A 61 1.76 7.95 3.52
CA SER A 61 2.16 7.03 2.46
C SER A 61 1.44 7.31 1.14
N ARG A 62 0.14 7.63 1.19
CA ARG A 62 -0.67 7.95 0.00
C ARG A 62 -0.32 9.29 -0.61
N ILE A 63 -0.05 10.30 0.22
CA ILE A 63 0.45 11.59 -0.24
C ILE A 63 1.80 11.41 -0.94
N GLN A 64 2.67 10.56 -0.41
CA GLN A 64 3.96 10.29 -1.03
C GLN A 64 3.80 9.57 -2.37
N GLU A 65 2.95 8.53 -2.47
CA GLU A 65 2.63 7.86 -3.74
C GLU A 65 2.11 8.84 -4.79
N TYR A 66 1.19 9.72 -4.40
CA TYR A 66 0.66 10.77 -5.27
C TYR A 66 1.78 11.70 -5.77
N ARG A 67 2.62 12.21 -4.86
CA ARG A 67 3.73 13.11 -5.21
C ARG A 67 4.75 12.44 -6.12
N GLU A 68 5.07 11.17 -5.88
CA GLU A 68 5.95 10.37 -6.72
C GLU A 68 5.39 10.21 -8.13
N ALA A 69 4.14 9.76 -8.25
CA ALA A 69 3.48 9.63 -9.54
C ALA A 69 3.41 10.96 -10.29
N GLN A 70 3.06 12.05 -9.59
CA GLN A 70 3.00 13.40 -10.15
C GLN A 70 4.38 13.87 -10.66
N ARG A 71 5.45 13.67 -9.88
CA ARG A 71 6.82 14.03 -10.28
C ARG A 71 7.24 13.28 -11.54
N GLU A 72 6.98 11.98 -11.60
CA GLU A 72 7.33 11.15 -12.75
C GLU A 72 6.53 11.55 -14.00
N LEU A 73 5.23 11.87 -13.86
CA LEU A 73 4.41 12.41 -14.95
C LEU A 73 4.94 13.75 -15.46
N HIS A 74 5.33 14.66 -14.58
CA HIS A 74 5.95 15.93 -14.97
C HIS A 74 7.28 15.73 -15.70
N SER A 75 8.07 14.72 -15.33
CA SER A 75 9.32 14.42 -16.03
C SER A 75 9.08 14.09 -17.52
N PHE A 76 7.97 13.42 -17.84
CA PHE A 76 7.59 13.10 -19.21
C PHE A 76 7.17 14.33 -20.04
N ALA A 77 6.68 15.39 -19.39
CA ALA A 77 6.32 16.65 -20.04
C ALA A 77 7.55 17.52 -20.35
N ARG A 78 8.60 17.42 -19.51
CA ARG A 78 9.86 18.19 -19.61
C ARG A 78 10.84 17.68 -20.68
N ARG A 79 10.38 16.81 -21.59
CA ARG A 79 11.23 16.23 -22.65
C ARG A 79 11.78 17.26 -23.62
N SER A 80 12.99 16.96 -24.11
CA SER A 80 13.67 17.71 -25.17
C SER A 80 12.86 17.69 -26.48
N TRP A 81 13.07 18.71 -27.32
CA TRP A 81 12.38 18.83 -28.60
C TRP A 81 12.58 17.60 -29.51
N ARG A 82 13.77 16.96 -29.49
CA ARG A 82 14.05 15.74 -30.26
C ARG A 82 13.18 14.58 -29.76
N GLN A 83 13.06 14.41 -28.46
CA GLN A 83 12.21 13.37 -27.87
C GLN A 83 10.72 13.63 -28.14
N ARG A 84 10.30 14.90 -28.26
CA ARG A 84 8.93 15.23 -28.69
C ARG A 84 8.69 14.84 -30.15
N LEU A 85 9.68 15.04 -31.03
CA LEU A 85 9.58 14.73 -32.46
C LEU A 85 9.39 13.22 -32.73
N PHE A 86 10.11 12.36 -32.00
CA PHE A 86 9.98 10.90 -32.14
C PHE A 86 8.83 10.31 -31.31
N GLY A 87 8.18 11.12 -30.49
CA GLY A 87 7.12 10.70 -29.59
C GLY A 87 7.61 9.72 -28.50
N LEU A 88 6.63 9.18 -27.78
CA LEU A 88 6.84 8.20 -26.72
C LEU A 88 7.06 6.79 -27.29
N SER A 89 8.10 6.09 -26.83
CA SER A 89 8.24 4.65 -27.05
C SER A 89 7.09 3.88 -26.38
N LYS A 90 6.83 2.63 -26.82
CA LYS A 90 5.76 1.80 -26.23
C LYS A 90 5.94 1.61 -24.71
N TRP A 91 7.19 1.42 -24.27
CA TRP A 91 7.52 1.29 -22.86
C TRP A 91 7.24 2.58 -22.08
N GLU A 92 7.64 3.74 -22.60
CA GLU A 92 7.35 5.01 -21.93
C GLU A 92 5.85 5.34 -21.91
N LYS A 93 5.09 4.98 -22.96
CA LYS A 93 3.62 5.08 -22.92
C LYS A 93 3.03 4.23 -21.81
N SER A 94 3.49 2.97 -21.69
CA SER A 94 3.05 2.08 -20.63
C SER A 94 3.43 2.61 -19.25
N LEU A 95 4.63 3.17 -19.11
CA LEU A 95 5.11 3.70 -17.83
C LEU A 95 4.33 4.95 -17.43
N ARG A 96 4.08 5.86 -18.38
CA ARG A 96 3.21 7.02 -18.18
C ARG A 96 1.82 6.61 -17.72
N LEU A 97 1.18 5.66 -18.42
CA LEU A 97 -0.16 5.16 -18.06
C LEU A 97 -0.16 4.58 -16.63
N ARG A 98 0.89 3.84 -16.25
CA ARG A 98 1.03 3.30 -14.89
C ARG A 98 1.14 4.41 -13.83
N TYR A 99 1.81 5.51 -14.11
CA TYR A 99 1.87 6.64 -13.16
C TYR A 99 0.56 7.43 -13.13
N GLU A 100 -0.15 7.57 -14.25
CA GLU A 100 -1.52 8.13 -14.27
C GLU A 100 -2.44 7.27 -13.37
N GLU A 101 -2.42 5.94 -13.53
CA GLU A 101 -3.16 5.01 -12.68
C GLU A 101 -2.76 5.11 -11.20
N ASN A 102 -1.47 5.14 -10.87
CA ASN A 102 -1.00 5.27 -9.49
C ASN A 102 -1.47 6.61 -8.86
N MET A 103 -1.49 7.69 -9.64
CA MET A 103 -1.96 8.99 -9.18
C MET A 103 -3.46 8.97 -8.89
N GLU A 104 -4.26 8.40 -9.78
CA GLU A 104 -5.71 8.22 -9.57
C GLU A 104 -6.00 7.31 -8.37
N ASP A 105 -5.32 6.17 -8.25
CA ASP A 105 -5.47 5.25 -7.11
C ASP A 105 -5.12 5.95 -5.78
N ALA A 106 -4.11 6.82 -5.77
CA ALA A 106 -3.72 7.58 -4.59
C ALA A 106 -4.77 8.64 -4.23
N ILE A 107 -5.37 9.32 -5.21
CA ILE A 107 -6.48 10.26 -5.00
C ILE A 107 -7.69 9.53 -4.41
N ASP A 108 -8.13 8.45 -5.07
CA ASP A 108 -9.27 7.63 -4.63
C ASP A 108 -9.04 7.10 -3.20
N ALA A 109 -7.81 6.68 -2.88
CA ALA A 109 -7.45 6.26 -1.53
C ALA A 109 -7.50 7.39 -0.51
N LEU A 110 -7.02 8.60 -0.85
CA LEU A 110 -7.06 9.76 0.03
C LEU A 110 -8.50 10.21 0.30
N GLU A 111 -9.35 10.24 -0.71
CA GLU A 111 -10.78 10.55 -0.57
C GLU A 111 -11.49 9.52 0.31
N MET A 112 -11.21 8.23 0.07
CA MET A 112 -11.73 7.15 0.89
C MET A 112 -11.29 7.28 2.35
N LEU A 113 -10.00 7.52 2.59
CA LEU A 113 -9.44 7.70 3.94
C LEU A 113 -10.05 8.92 4.66
N ALA A 114 -10.29 10.02 3.93
CA ALA A 114 -10.92 11.22 4.48
C ALA A 114 -12.40 11.00 4.87
N ALA A 115 -13.11 10.13 4.13
CA ALA A 115 -14.51 9.81 4.40
C ALA A 115 -14.70 8.71 5.47
N ARG A 116 -13.69 7.86 5.67
CA ARG A 116 -13.76 6.68 6.53
C ARG A 116 -13.93 7.06 8.00
N LYS A 117 -14.82 6.34 8.70
CA LYS A 117 -15.10 6.55 10.14
C LYS A 117 -14.59 5.41 11.02
N SER A 118 -14.47 4.21 10.47
CA SER A 118 -14.01 3.05 11.23
C SER A 118 -12.50 3.08 11.50
N PRO A 119 -12.06 2.61 12.69
CA PRO A 119 -10.64 2.49 13.01
C PRO A 119 -9.96 1.40 12.16
N PRO A 120 -8.62 1.32 12.21
CA PRO A 120 -7.88 0.21 11.60
C PRO A 120 -8.35 -1.15 12.09
N ARG A 121 -8.37 -2.13 11.20
CA ARG A 121 -8.75 -3.51 11.48
C ARG A 121 -7.63 -4.49 11.20
N CYS A 122 -7.67 -5.62 11.91
CA CYS A 122 -6.93 -6.81 11.54
C CYS A 122 -7.49 -7.36 10.23
N LEU A 123 -6.65 -7.53 9.21
CA LEU A 123 -7.05 -8.01 7.90
C LEU A 123 -7.28 -9.53 7.84
N GLN A 124 -7.11 -10.21 8.98
CA GLN A 124 -7.37 -11.64 9.13
C GLN A 124 -8.70 -11.91 9.86
N CYS A 125 -8.98 -11.23 10.98
CA CYS A 125 -10.18 -11.46 11.79
C CYS A 125 -11.16 -10.28 11.85
N LEU A 126 -10.83 -9.15 11.20
CA LEU A 126 -11.62 -7.91 11.16
C LEU A 126 -11.78 -7.18 12.51
N SER A 127 -11.13 -7.67 13.56
CA SER A 127 -11.12 -7.02 14.87
C SER A 127 -10.47 -5.64 14.80
N THR A 128 -11.00 -4.71 15.59
CA THR A 128 -10.44 -3.36 15.79
C THR A 128 -9.49 -3.28 16.98
N GLN A 129 -9.33 -4.37 17.73
CA GLN A 129 -8.39 -4.45 18.87
C GLN A 129 -6.99 -4.78 18.34
N VAL A 130 -6.35 -3.76 17.76
CA VAL A 130 -5.08 -3.87 17.06
C VAL A 130 -4.09 -2.83 17.55
N HIS A 131 -2.81 -3.22 17.56
CA HIS A 131 -1.67 -2.36 17.91
C HIS A 131 -0.77 -2.25 16.69
N VAL A 132 -0.67 -1.05 16.15
CA VAL A 132 0.21 -0.72 15.02
C VAL A 132 1.58 -0.31 15.52
N PRO A 133 2.67 -0.57 14.77
CA PRO A 133 4.00 -0.11 15.15
C PRO A 133 4.09 1.41 15.27
N VAL A 134 4.87 1.89 16.22
CA VAL A 134 5.12 3.33 16.40
C VAL A 134 6.43 3.69 15.70
N LYS A 135 6.43 4.81 14.96
CA LYS A 135 7.66 5.40 14.41
C LYS A 135 8.56 5.81 15.57
N ARG A 136 9.75 5.22 15.67
CA ARG A 136 10.79 5.65 16.61
C ARG A 136 11.92 6.32 15.82
N ALA A 137 12.25 7.55 16.20
CA ALA A 137 13.48 8.18 15.73
C ALA A 137 14.65 7.46 16.38
N LEU A 138 15.47 6.80 15.59
CA LEU A 138 16.73 6.24 16.07
C LEU A 138 17.72 7.37 16.37
N SER A 139 18.42 7.26 17.49
CA SER A 139 19.61 8.09 17.70
C SER A 139 20.73 7.59 16.78
N PRO A 140 21.69 8.45 16.37
CA PRO A 140 22.83 8.03 15.54
C PRO A 140 23.64 6.87 16.13
N ASP A 141 23.62 6.71 17.45
CA ASP A 141 24.38 5.69 18.19
C ASP A 141 23.65 4.34 18.29
N GLU A 142 22.35 4.30 17.97
CA GLU A 142 21.50 3.09 18.02
C GLU A 142 21.43 2.33 16.68
N ILE A 143 22.12 2.80 15.62
CA ILE A 143 22.17 2.12 14.33
C ILE A 143 22.90 0.79 14.54
N PRO A 144 22.21 -0.37 14.50
CA PRO A 144 22.86 -1.63 14.77
C PRO A 144 23.88 -1.89 13.66
N ASP A 145 25.11 -2.29 14.01
CA ASP A 145 26.09 -2.89 13.08
C ASP A 145 25.60 -4.23 12.47
N SER A 146 24.32 -4.59 12.66
CA SER A 146 23.76 -5.89 12.35
C SER A 146 22.92 -5.88 11.05
N PRO A 147 23.18 -6.78 10.09
CA PRO A 147 22.80 -6.65 8.68
C PRO A 147 21.36 -7.09 8.34
N CYS A 148 20.40 -6.96 9.25
CA CYS A 148 19.08 -7.58 9.09
C CYS A 148 17.92 -6.61 8.79
N VAL A 149 18.21 -5.35 8.48
CA VAL A 149 17.19 -4.44 7.92
C VAL A 149 17.38 -4.45 6.40
N TYR A 150 16.46 -5.12 5.70
CA TYR A 150 16.47 -5.17 4.23
C TYR A 150 16.19 -3.78 3.66
N SER A 151 17.25 -3.00 3.43
CA SER A 151 17.23 -2.00 2.38
C SER A 151 17.25 -2.76 1.06
N VAL A 152 16.10 -2.89 0.40
CA VAL A 152 16.01 -3.41 -0.96
C VAL A 152 16.74 -2.42 -1.87
N LYS A 153 18.03 -2.67 -2.11
CA LYS A 153 18.77 -2.00 -3.19
C LYS A 153 18.30 -2.63 -4.49
N ASP A 154 17.21 -2.12 -5.04
CA ASP A 154 16.93 -2.31 -6.46
C ASP A 154 18.08 -1.64 -7.23
N GLU A 155 18.89 -2.44 -7.92
CA GLU A 155 19.95 -1.98 -8.83
C GLU A 155 19.31 -1.26 -10.03
N ALA A 156 18.83 -0.04 -9.79
CA ALA A 156 18.51 0.93 -10.82
C ALA A 156 19.80 1.64 -11.24
N PRO A 157 19.94 2.02 -12.53
CA PRO A 157 21.17 2.62 -13.05
C PRO A 157 21.53 3.90 -12.30
N GLU A 158 22.83 4.04 -11.99
CA GLU A 158 23.48 5.14 -11.28
C GLU A 158 22.82 6.50 -11.57
N LYS A 159 21.98 6.95 -10.64
CA LYS A 159 21.55 8.36 -10.57
C LYS A 159 22.58 9.13 -9.73
N PRO A 160 22.82 10.41 -10.04
CA PRO A 160 23.82 11.23 -9.35
C PRO A 160 23.56 11.27 -7.84
N GLU A 161 24.64 11.09 -7.07
CA GLU A 161 24.69 11.12 -5.61
C GLU A 161 24.08 12.43 -5.09
N LEU A 162 22.81 12.38 -4.70
CA LEU A 162 22.19 13.38 -3.84
C LEU A 162 22.45 12.94 -2.41
N ASP A 163 23.25 13.72 -1.69
CA ASP A 163 23.64 13.57 -0.28
C ASP A 163 22.44 13.79 0.67
N HIS A 164 21.40 12.96 0.50
CA HIS A 164 20.31 12.85 1.44
C HIS A 164 20.69 11.78 2.46
N LYS A 165 21.23 12.22 3.60
CA LYS A 165 21.16 11.47 4.87
C LYS A 165 19.69 11.29 5.25
N GLU A 166 19.00 10.36 4.58
CA GLU A 166 17.72 9.85 5.04
C GLU A 166 17.96 9.22 6.41
N LYS A 167 17.39 9.84 7.45
CA LYS A 167 17.33 9.23 8.77
C LYS A 167 16.54 7.95 8.61
N SER A 168 17.16 6.80 8.88
CA SER A 168 16.45 5.52 8.86
C SER A 168 15.39 5.53 9.96
N GLU A 169 14.13 5.70 9.59
CA GLU A 169 13.01 5.50 10.50
C GLU A 169 12.87 4.01 10.80
N GLN A 170 12.87 3.65 12.08
CA GLN A 170 12.58 2.28 12.50
C GLN A 170 11.21 2.23 13.17
N TYR A 171 10.42 1.25 12.75
CA TYR A 171 9.15 0.94 13.38
C TYR A 171 9.37 -0.10 14.47
N VAL A 172 8.94 0.21 15.68
CA VAL A 172 9.02 -0.71 16.83
C VAL A 172 7.62 -1.16 17.21
N LEU A 173 7.45 -2.47 17.36
CA LEU A 173 6.22 -3.08 17.83
C LEU A 173 6.48 -3.71 19.20
N HIS A 174 5.69 -3.33 20.21
CA HIS A 174 5.79 -3.90 21.55
C HIS A 174 4.76 -5.03 21.73
N HIS A 175 5.17 -6.10 22.39
CA HIS A 175 4.29 -7.19 22.79
C HIS A 175 3.39 -6.72 23.94
N PRO A 176 2.05 -6.71 23.79
CA PRO A 176 1.15 -6.10 24.77
C PRO A 176 1.16 -6.80 26.13
N GLY A 177 1.48 -8.10 26.18
CA GLY A 177 1.51 -8.87 27.43
C GLY A 177 2.75 -8.67 28.31
N CYS A 178 3.91 -8.32 27.74
CA CYS A 178 5.19 -8.27 28.48
C CYS A 178 6.02 -7.01 28.22
N GLY A 179 5.60 -6.15 27.30
CA GLY A 179 6.31 -4.92 26.91
C GLY A 179 7.56 -5.14 26.05
N GLY A 180 8.02 -6.38 25.89
CA GLY A 180 9.18 -6.71 25.06
C GLY A 180 8.97 -6.34 23.59
N GLU A 181 10.06 -6.01 22.91
CA GLU A 181 10.04 -5.66 21.49
C GLU A 181 9.82 -6.91 20.65
N ILE A 182 9.03 -6.78 19.59
CA ILE A 182 8.84 -7.80 18.57
C ILE A 182 9.89 -7.59 17.48
N LEU A 183 10.75 -8.58 17.31
CA LEU A 183 11.77 -8.60 16.27
C LEU A 183 11.39 -9.59 15.18
N ALA A 184 11.73 -9.26 13.93
CA ALA A 184 11.50 -10.09 12.77
C ALA A 184 12.82 -10.68 12.26
N ARG A 185 12.84 -11.98 11.96
CA ARG A 185 13.99 -12.65 11.35
C ARG A 185 13.52 -13.59 10.25
N MET A 186 14.12 -13.51 9.07
CA MET A 186 13.87 -14.49 8.02
C MET A 186 14.52 -15.83 8.38
N ASP A 187 13.73 -16.90 8.28
CA ASP A 187 14.22 -18.27 8.43
C ASP A 187 14.78 -18.77 7.09
N MET A 188 16.07 -18.51 6.86
CA MET A 188 16.74 -18.84 5.60
C MET A 188 16.93 -20.36 5.39
N ASN A 189 16.98 -21.12 6.48
CA ASN A 189 17.31 -22.56 6.46
C ASN A 189 16.10 -23.45 6.78
N GLY A 190 15.00 -22.88 7.27
CA GLY A 190 13.83 -23.63 7.72
C GLY A 190 12.64 -23.58 6.76
N LEU A 191 11.47 -23.31 7.34
CA LEU A 191 10.17 -23.52 6.69
C LEU A 191 10.03 -22.61 5.46
N ARG A 192 9.62 -23.19 4.33
CA ARG A 192 9.24 -22.44 3.13
C ARG A 192 7.78 -22.66 2.82
N LEU A 193 7.04 -21.57 2.61
CA LEU A 193 5.61 -21.66 2.33
C LEU A 193 5.35 -21.58 0.82
N ALA A 194 4.49 -22.49 0.35
CA ALA A 194 3.87 -22.44 -0.95
C ALA A 194 2.46 -21.87 -0.79
N LEU A 195 2.36 -20.55 -0.79
CA LEU A 195 1.08 -19.86 -0.56
C LEU A 195 0.26 -19.80 -1.84
N ARG A 196 -1.03 -20.11 -1.73
CA ARG A 196 -1.98 -19.86 -2.80
C ARG A 196 -2.31 -18.37 -2.82
N PRO A 197 -2.05 -17.65 -3.92
CA PRO A 197 -2.40 -16.24 -4.01
C PRO A 197 -3.92 -16.10 -3.83
N SER A 198 -4.31 -15.14 -2.99
CA SER A 198 -5.70 -14.74 -2.82
C SER A 198 -5.81 -13.23 -2.92
N VAL A 199 -6.97 -12.79 -3.39
CA VAL A 199 -7.41 -11.39 -3.37
C VAL A 199 -8.54 -11.34 -2.35
N THR A 200 -8.39 -10.48 -1.34
CA THR A 200 -9.41 -10.24 -0.33
C THR A 200 -9.94 -8.83 -0.51
N ARG A 201 -11.25 -8.69 -0.69
CA ARG A 201 -11.89 -7.41 -0.97
C ARG A 201 -12.65 -6.92 0.25
N PHE A 202 -12.55 -5.64 0.51
CA PHE A 202 -13.18 -4.97 1.65
C PHE A 202 -14.00 -3.78 1.17
N THR A 203 -15.05 -3.43 1.91
CA THR A 203 -15.69 -2.12 1.79
C THR A 203 -14.74 -1.02 2.29
N PRO A 204 -15.01 0.27 2.00
CA PRO A 204 -14.25 1.39 2.57
C PRO A 204 -14.18 1.39 4.11
N GLU A 205 -15.16 0.77 4.78
CA GLU A 205 -15.22 0.64 6.26
C GLU A 205 -14.55 -0.63 6.81
N GLY A 206 -13.78 -1.32 5.97
CA GLY A 206 -13.01 -2.51 6.35
C GLY A 206 -13.84 -3.78 6.56
N VAL A 207 -15.11 -3.79 6.15
CA VAL A 207 -15.95 -5.00 6.14
C VAL A 207 -15.55 -5.89 4.97
N LEU A 208 -15.37 -7.19 5.23
CA LEU A 208 -15.05 -8.18 4.20
C LEU A 208 -16.21 -8.33 3.20
N ILE A 209 -15.91 -8.19 1.91
CA ILE A 209 -16.84 -8.44 0.81
C ILE A 209 -16.67 -9.88 0.34
N ASP A 210 -15.46 -10.23 -0.11
CA ASP A 210 -15.14 -11.56 -0.61
C ASP A 210 -13.66 -11.92 -0.40
N LYS A 211 -13.37 -13.21 -0.61
CA LYS A 211 -12.01 -13.73 -0.69
C LYS A 211 -11.93 -14.71 -1.84
N GLU A 212 -11.21 -14.33 -2.87
CA GLU A 212 -11.05 -15.10 -4.10
C GLU A 212 -9.65 -15.72 -4.15
N TYR A 213 -9.57 -17.02 -4.45
CA TYR A 213 -8.31 -17.68 -4.75
C TYR A 213 -8.01 -17.56 -6.24
N VAL A 214 -6.94 -16.85 -6.60
CA VAL A 214 -6.57 -16.64 -8.00
C VAL A 214 -5.86 -17.90 -8.50
N ARG A 215 -6.41 -18.50 -9.55
CA ARG A 215 -5.83 -19.70 -10.16
C ARG A 215 -4.55 -19.32 -10.92
N GLY A 216 -3.40 -19.77 -10.44
CA GLY A 216 -2.09 -19.46 -11.03
C GLY A 216 -0.98 -19.42 -9.97
N TYR A 217 0.28 -19.55 -10.39
CA TYR A 217 1.42 -19.61 -9.47
C TYR A 217 1.94 -18.21 -9.09
N SER A 218 2.16 -18.00 -7.78
CA SER A 218 3.03 -17.01 -7.14
C SER A 218 2.94 -15.54 -7.61
N ALA A 219 1.98 -14.82 -7.01
CA ALA A 219 1.61 -13.42 -7.23
C ALA A 219 0.58 -13.23 -8.36
N PRO A 220 -0.41 -12.33 -8.20
CA PRO A 220 -1.32 -12.00 -9.30
C PRO A 220 -0.48 -11.60 -10.50
N ASN A 221 -0.64 -12.36 -11.59
CA ASN A 221 0.13 -12.14 -12.80
C ASN A 221 -0.18 -10.75 -13.37
N ARG A 222 0.69 -10.30 -14.28
CA ARG A 222 0.50 -9.02 -14.99
C ARG A 222 -0.91 -8.88 -15.57
N GLU A 223 -1.49 -9.97 -16.07
CA GLU A 223 -2.86 -9.99 -16.63
C GLU A 223 -3.92 -9.56 -15.61
N HIS A 224 -3.86 -10.08 -14.38
CA HIS A 224 -4.80 -9.67 -13.33
C HIS A 224 -4.66 -8.18 -13.00
N ARG A 225 -3.43 -7.65 -12.97
CA ARG A 225 -3.20 -6.21 -12.76
C ARG A 225 -3.76 -5.39 -13.90
N ASP A 226 -3.45 -5.77 -15.14
CA ASP A 226 -3.88 -5.06 -16.34
C ASP A 226 -5.41 -5.08 -16.47
N ALA A 227 -6.07 -6.19 -16.13
CA ALA A 227 -7.52 -6.33 -16.09
C ALA A 227 -8.17 -5.46 -14.99
N LEU A 228 -7.57 -5.40 -13.81
CA LEU A 228 -8.02 -4.54 -12.72
C LEU A 228 -7.89 -3.07 -13.11
N SER A 229 -6.74 -2.65 -13.62
CA SER A 229 -6.52 -1.28 -14.11
C SER A 229 -7.50 -0.90 -15.23
N ALA A 230 -7.79 -1.83 -16.14
CA ALA A 230 -8.79 -1.61 -17.19
C ALA A 230 -10.21 -1.44 -16.62
N SER A 231 -10.59 -2.25 -15.64
CA SER A 231 -11.88 -2.15 -14.96
C SER A 231 -12.01 -0.83 -14.18
N ASN A 232 -10.97 -0.45 -13.43
CA ASN A 232 -10.93 0.82 -12.70
C ASN A 232 -11.10 2.02 -13.62
N ARG A 233 -10.40 2.06 -14.77
CA ARG A 233 -10.61 3.11 -15.78
C ARG A 233 -12.07 3.18 -16.23
N GLN A 234 -12.67 2.02 -16.54
CA GLN A 234 -14.07 1.98 -16.96
C GLN A 234 -15.00 2.52 -15.86
N TYR A 235 -14.80 2.13 -14.60
CA TYR A 235 -15.60 2.63 -13.48
C TYR A 235 -15.44 4.13 -13.26
N ARG A 236 -14.21 4.67 -13.40
CA ARG A 236 -13.97 6.11 -13.31
C ARG A 236 -14.67 6.89 -14.43
N THR A 237 -14.62 6.39 -15.66
CA THR A 237 -15.35 7.00 -16.78
C THR A 237 -16.86 7.02 -16.52
N LEU A 238 -17.43 5.89 -16.08
CA LEU A 238 -18.86 5.80 -15.77
C LEU A 238 -19.27 6.69 -14.59
N ALA A 239 -18.39 6.89 -13.60
CA ALA A 239 -18.65 7.79 -12.49
C ALA A 239 -18.71 9.25 -12.95
N LEU A 240 -17.81 9.67 -13.84
CA LEU A 240 -17.83 11.01 -14.45
C LEU A 240 -19.11 11.25 -15.25
N ASP A 241 -19.53 10.27 -16.05
CA ASP A 241 -20.77 10.37 -16.83
C ASP A 241 -22.00 10.57 -15.93
N ARG A 242 -22.04 9.93 -14.76
CA ARG A 242 -23.14 10.13 -13.80
C ARG A 242 -23.13 11.54 -13.22
N VAL A 243 -21.97 12.04 -12.79
CA VAL A 243 -21.84 13.41 -12.25
C VAL A 243 -22.28 14.45 -13.27
N VAL A 244 -21.84 14.34 -14.53
CA VAL A 244 -22.23 15.28 -15.60
C VAL A 244 -23.74 15.23 -15.86
N ASN A 245 -24.34 14.04 -15.87
CA ASN A 245 -25.78 13.90 -16.07
C ASN A 245 -26.58 14.46 -14.89
N ASP A 246 -26.12 14.28 -13.65
CA ASP A 246 -26.78 14.81 -12.45
C ASP A 246 -26.67 16.36 -12.37
N GLU A 247 -25.53 16.93 -12.78
CA GLU A 247 -25.37 18.38 -12.91
C GLU A 247 -26.28 18.97 -13.99
N MET A 248 -26.37 18.31 -15.15
CA MET A 248 -27.31 18.71 -16.21
C MET A 248 -28.78 18.50 -15.81
N ALA A 249 -29.07 17.59 -14.88
CA ALA A 249 -30.41 17.33 -14.35
C ALA A 249 -30.85 18.30 -13.23
N GLY A 250 -30.01 19.24 -12.81
CA GLY A 250 -30.44 20.40 -12.02
C GLY A 250 -30.24 20.31 -10.50
N SER A 251 -29.09 19.81 -10.04
CA SER A 251 -28.68 19.88 -8.62
C SER A 251 -27.27 20.44 -8.49
N ILE A 252 -27.15 21.70 -8.07
CA ILE A 252 -25.88 22.31 -7.64
C ILE A 252 -25.41 21.55 -6.39
N LEU A 253 -24.45 20.64 -6.53
CA LEU A 253 -23.75 20.04 -5.39
C LEU A 253 -22.44 20.79 -5.13
N ASP A 254 -22.26 21.17 -3.87
CA ASP A 254 -21.07 21.81 -3.35
C ASP A 254 -19.80 21.00 -3.66
N ILE A 255 -18.83 21.65 -4.29
CA ILE A 255 -17.45 21.16 -4.42
C ILE A 255 -16.95 20.74 -3.02
N PRO A 256 -16.36 19.54 -2.86
CA PRO A 256 -15.85 19.08 -1.56
C PRO A 256 -14.91 20.11 -0.92
N ALA A 257 -15.29 20.58 0.27
CA ALA A 257 -14.63 21.69 0.97
C ALA A 257 -13.12 21.44 1.26
N PHE A 258 -12.65 20.19 1.21
CA PHE A 258 -11.26 19.85 1.50
C PHE A 258 -10.28 20.30 0.41
N LEU A 259 -10.74 20.45 -0.85
CA LEU A 259 -9.92 20.96 -1.95
C LEU A 259 -9.75 22.49 -1.94
N ARG A 260 -10.57 23.22 -1.15
CA ARG A 260 -10.47 24.69 -1.04
C ARG A 260 -9.41 25.18 -0.05
N LYS A 261 -8.86 24.31 0.82
CA LYS A 261 -8.00 24.71 1.94
C LYS A 261 -6.48 24.54 1.72
N GLN A 262 -6.03 24.18 0.52
CA GLN A 262 -4.59 24.02 0.22
C GLN A 262 -4.06 24.96 -0.88
N ALA A 263 -4.85 25.98 -1.25
CA ALA A 263 -4.47 26.98 -2.26
C ALA A 263 -4.16 28.38 -1.68
N ASP A 264 -4.19 28.52 -0.35
CA ASP A 264 -3.78 29.73 0.39
C ASP A 264 -2.56 29.40 1.28
#